data_AF-A0A9P6W9S9-F1
#
_entry.id   AF-A0A9P6W9S9-F1
#
_cell.length_a   1.000
_cell.length_b   1.000
_cell.length_c   1.000
_cell.angle_alpha   90.00
_cell.angle_beta   90.00
_cell.angle_gamma   90.00
#
_symmetry.space_group_name_H-M   'P 1'
#
loop_
_entity.id
_entity.type
_entity.pdbx_description
1 polymer ?
#
loop_
_entity_poly.entity_id
_entity_poly.type
_entity_poly.pdbx_seq_one_letter_code
_entity_poly.pdbx_strand_id
1 'polypeptide(L)'
;MDPLVSERLYIDWLPTAQPAVHIEDERVIVVQGRTGFYLDLRYKTARQGEADTVTWATAGWKTLQPVSEGQDPRARFTAVFDSHRLHPETSDGHEPASGDEADHDPPDEGSFSTLPNGDVLERGEMRRPETGEITHYEELWRRLPLTRDKDAPVRVVMLESADGGDKAFLGRVGDFEVGIARRGEQVLARIRRLDGTAWETTMTTVDGAGLPDLDSLDLLAAEAGGVLELAGRRWQVIEQSL
;
A
#
# COMPACT_ATOMS: atom_id res chain seq x y z
N MET A 1 3.34 12.15 9.25
CA MET A 1 3.43 10.81 9.84
C MET A 1 4.86 10.30 9.70
N ASP A 2 5.30 9.36 10.55
CA ASP A 2 6.58 8.69 10.32
C ASP A 2 6.44 7.71 9.14
N PRO A 3 7.43 7.65 8.24
CA PRO A 3 7.39 6.70 7.15
C PRO A 3 7.60 5.28 7.69
N LEU A 4 6.91 4.31 7.12
CA LEU A 4 6.95 2.94 7.58
C LEU A 4 6.82 1.93 6.45
N VAL A 5 7.28 0.73 6.76
CA VAL A 5 7.01 -0.49 6.00
C VAL A 5 6.48 -1.51 6.99
N SER A 6 5.40 -2.19 6.65
CA SER A 6 4.80 -3.23 7.51
C SER A 6 4.41 -4.45 6.70
N GLU A 7 4.58 -5.62 7.31
CA GLU A 7 4.04 -6.87 6.82
C GLU A 7 2.85 -7.29 7.68
N ARG A 8 1.80 -7.83 7.06
CA ARG A 8 0.70 -8.45 7.81
C ARG A 8 1.13 -9.83 8.28
N LEU A 9 0.90 -10.12 9.55
CA LEU A 9 1.12 -11.44 10.15
C LEU A 9 -0.14 -12.30 10.06
N TYR A 10 -1.31 -11.68 10.22
CA TYR A 10 -2.60 -12.31 9.98
C TYR A 10 -3.73 -11.28 9.81
N ILE A 11 -4.84 -11.76 9.26
CA ILE A 11 -6.19 -11.17 9.36
C ILE A 11 -7.17 -12.21 9.91
N ASP A 12 -8.03 -11.81 10.83
CA ASP A 12 -9.18 -12.60 11.30
C ASP A 12 -10.49 -11.83 11.15
N TRP A 13 -11.55 -12.55 10.81
CA TRP A 13 -12.92 -12.04 10.73
C TRP A 13 -13.71 -12.44 11.97
N LEU A 14 -14.26 -11.45 12.68
CA LEU A 14 -14.88 -11.63 14.00
C LEU A 14 -16.41 -11.79 13.91
N PRO A 15 -17.02 -12.60 14.80
CA PRO A 15 -16.38 -13.42 15.83
C PRO A 15 -15.75 -14.70 15.25
N THR A 16 -14.51 -15.00 15.63
CA THR A 16 -13.82 -16.22 15.17
C THR A 16 -14.40 -17.46 15.86
N ALA A 17 -14.81 -18.47 15.09
CA ALA A 17 -15.42 -19.69 15.63
C ALA A 17 -14.42 -20.63 16.34
N GLN A 18 -13.11 -20.44 16.14
CA GLN A 18 -12.02 -21.21 16.73
C GLN A 18 -10.85 -20.26 17.07
N PRO A 19 -10.02 -20.55 18.10
CA PRO A 19 -8.78 -19.79 18.30
C PRO A 19 -7.93 -19.95 17.03
N ALA A 20 -7.70 -18.84 16.34
CA ALA A 20 -7.07 -18.86 15.05
C ALA A 20 -5.65 -19.43 15.15
N VAL A 21 -5.42 -20.57 14.50
CA VAL A 21 -4.07 -20.92 14.07
C VAL A 21 -3.82 -20.03 12.87
N HIS A 22 -3.17 -18.90 13.11
CA HIS A 22 -2.91 -17.88 12.09
C HIS A 22 -1.90 -18.40 11.06
N ILE A 23 -2.40 -19.02 9.99
CA ILE A 23 -1.62 -19.39 8.81
C ILE A 23 -2.23 -18.64 7.64
N GLU A 24 -1.66 -17.49 7.32
CA GLU A 24 -2.00 -16.76 6.11
C GLU A 24 -1.24 -17.37 4.93
N ASP A 25 -1.96 -17.75 3.86
CA ASP A 25 -1.35 -18.22 2.61
C ASP A 25 -1.02 -17.07 1.64
N GLU A 26 -1.37 -15.86 2.06
CA GLU A 26 -1.14 -14.58 1.42
C GLU A 26 -0.02 -13.82 2.16
N ARG A 27 0.76 -13.05 1.41
CA ARG A 27 1.78 -12.15 1.93
C ARG A 27 1.31 -10.74 1.66
N VAL A 28 1.39 -9.88 2.66
CA VAL A 28 1.00 -8.47 2.53
C VAL A 28 2.15 -7.59 2.93
N ILE A 29 2.43 -6.58 2.09
CA ILE A 29 3.35 -5.50 2.41
C ILE A 29 2.63 -4.16 2.22
N VAL A 30 2.83 -3.26 3.18
CA VAL A 30 2.39 -1.87 3.09
C VAL A 30 3.61 -0.98 3.20
N VAL A 31 3.76 -0.05 2.26
CA VAL A 31 4.70 1.08 2.39
C VAL A 31 3.88 2.36 2.55
N GLN A 32 4.31 3.24 3.46
CA GLN A 32 3.61 4.50 3.73
C GLN A 32 4.61 5.64 3.86
N GLY A 33 4.31 6.75 3.18
CA GLY A 33 5.09 7.98 3.24
C GLY A 33 4.72 8.85 4.45
N ARG A 34 5.35 10.02 4.54
CA ARG A 34 5.12 10.98 5.62
C ARG A 34 3.80 11.73 5.45
N THR A 35 3.36 11.92 4.22
CA THR A 35 2.08 12.54 3.86
C THR A 35 0.88 11.67 4.19
N GLY A 36 1.09 10.36 4.37
CA GLY A 36 0.02 9.38 4.55
C GLY A 36 -0.32 8.61 3.29
N PHE A 37 0.27 8.94 2.15
CA PHE A 37 0.11 8.14 0.95
C PHE A 37 0.71 6.75 1.17
N TYR A 38 -0.01 5.71 0.78
CA TYR A 38 0.38 4.32 0.98
C TYR A 38 0.19 3.49 -0.29
N LEU A 39 0.96 2.41 -0.37
CA LEU A 39 0.74 1.28 -1.27
C LEU A 39 0.58 0.02 -0.41
N ASP A 40 -0.56 -0.66 -0.53
CA ASP A 40 -0.84 -1.98 0.06
C ASP A 40 -0.82 -3.00 -1.08
N LEU A 41 0.04 -4.00 -0.96
CA LEU A 41 0.18 -5.06 -1.94
C LEU A 41 0.09 -6.42 -1.26
N ARG A 42 -0.91 -7.19 -1.68
CA ARG A 42 -1.19 -8.54 -1.23
C ARG A 42 -1.00 -9.53 -2.37
N TYR A 43 -0.29 -10.62 -2.08
CA TYR A 43 0.10 -11.58 -3.11
C TYR A 43 0.31 -12.99 -2.55
N LYS A 44 0.22 -13.98 -3.44
CA LYS A 44 0.64 -15.35 -3.18
C LYS A 44 1.96 -15.62 -3.88
N THR A 45 2.91 -16.16 -3.12
CA THR A 45 4.20 -16.57 -3.68
C THR A 45 4.01 -17.75 -4.61
N ALA A 46 4.56 -17.66 -5.81
CA ALA A 46 4.46 -18.73 -6.79
C ALA A 46 5.41 -19.90 -6.47
N ARG A 47 5.24 -21.01 -7.19
CA ARG A 47 6.25 -22.08 -7.18
C ARG A 47 7.53 -21.58 -7.84
N GLN A 48 8.66 -22.20 -7.51
CA GLN A 48 9.95 -21.83 -8.09
C GLN A 48 9.89 -21.86 -9.64
N GLY A 49 10.17 -20.73 -10.27
CA GLY A 49 10.14 -20.56 -11.74
C GLY A 49 8.83 -20.02 -12.31
N GLU A 50 7.82 -19.77 -11.48
CA GLU A 50 6.58 -19.09 -11.83
C GLU A 50 6.58 -17.65 -11.29
N ALA A 51 5.70 -16.80 -11.81
CA ALA A 51 5.52 -15.43 -11.34
C ALA A 51 4.48 -15.35 -10.23
N ASP A 52 4.69 -14.45 -9.27
CA ASP A 52 3.78 -14.24 -8.14
C ASP A 52 2.41 -13.74 -8.63
N THR A 53 1.38 -14.03 -7.84
CA THR A 53 0.00 -13.63 -8.15
C THR A 53 -0.47 -12.57 -7.17
N VAL A 54 -0.86 -11.41 -7.69
CA VAL A 54 -1.54 -10.37 -6.89
C VAL A 54 -2.95 -10.82 -6.58
N THR A 55 -3.29 -10.82 -5.30
CA THR A 55 -4.63 -11.12 -4.78
C THR A 55 -5.41 -9.84 -4.52
N TRP A 56 -4.75 -8.80 -4.02
CA TRP A 56 -5.31 -7.46 -3.87
C TRP A 56 -4.19 -6.42 -3.87
N ALA A 57 -4.41 -5.26 -4.47
CA ALA A 57 -3.51 -4.12 -4.43
C ALA A 57 -4.31 -2.83 -4.31
N THR A 58 -3.92 -1.96 -3.38
CA THR A 58 -4.51 -0.63 -3.24
C THR A 58 -3.43 0.44 -3.13
N ALA A 59 -3.75 1.65 -3.58
CA ALA A 59 -2.97 2.85 -3.33
C ALA A 59 -3.92 3.94 -2.86
N GLY A 60 -3.51 4.75 -1.90
CA GLY A 60 -4.44 5.69 -1.29
C GLY A 60 -3.84 6.57 -0.21
N TRP A 61 -4.74 7.28 0.45
CA TRP A 61 -4.42 8.18 1.55
C TRP A 61 -4.86 7.58 2.87
N LYS A 62 -3.92 7.51 3.81
CA LYS A 62 -4.22 7.30 5.23
C LYS A 62 -4.37 8.64 5.92
N THR A 63 -5.51 8.87 6.56
CA THR A 63 -5.77 10.08 7.35
C THR A 63 -6.05 9.72 8.79
N LEU A 64 -5.23 10.22 9.72
CA LEU A 64 -5.47 10.05 11.16
C LEU A 64 -6.73 10.82 11.57
N GLN A 65 -7.62 10.16 12.29
CA GLN A 65 -8.82 10.76 12.84
C GLN A 65 -8.50 11.44 14.18
N PRO A 66 -9.25 12.49 14.57
CA PRO A 66 -9.13 13.09 15.89
C PRO A 66 -9.31 12.02 16.98
N VAL A 67 -8.37 11.96 17.92
CA VAL A 67 -8.38 10.99 19.02
C VAL A 67 -9.01 11.65 20.24
N SER A 68 -10.08 11.05 20.77
CA SER A 68 -10.60 11.43 22.09
C SER A 68 -9.76 10.79 23.19
N GLU A 69 -9.67 11.43 24.35
CA GLU A 69 -8.91 10.91 25.49
C GLU A 69 -9.36 9.48 25.85
N GLY A 70 -8.40 8.55 25.95
CA GLY A 70 -8.65 7.14 26.28
C GLY A 70 -9.08 6.25 25.11
N GLN A 71 -9.10 6.74 23.87
CA GLN A 71 -9.35 5.94 22.68
C GLN A 71 -8.06 5.60 21.93
N ASP A 72 -8.03 4.43 21.32
CA ASP A 72 -6.96 4.05 20.39
C ASP A 72 -6.95 5.00 19.17
N PRO A 73 -5.77 5.36 18.64
CA PRO A 73 -5.66 6.10 17.38
C PRO A 73 -6.47 5.43 16.27
N ARG A 74 -7.25 6.22 15.54
CA ARG A 74 -8.02 5.75 14.38
C ARG A 74 -7.48 6.35 13.10
N ALA A 75 -7.53 5.61 12.01
CA ALA A 75 -7.21 6.11 10.68
C ALA A 75 -8.32 5.75 9.71
N ARG A 76 -8.55 6.64 8.74
CA ARG A 76 -9.38 6.39 7.56
C ARG A 76 -8.46 6.14 6.38
N PHE A 77 -8.81 5.14 5.58
CA PHE A 77 -8.16 4.82 4.32
C PHE A 77 -9.05 5.25 3.15
N THR A 78 -8.46 5.96 2.20
CA THR A 78 -9.16 6.45 1.00
C THR A 78 -8.37 6.01 -0.21
N ALA A 79 -8.80 4.89 -0.80
CA ALA A 79 -8.17 4.32 -1.97
C ALA A 79 -8.41 5.21 -3.20
N VAL A 80 -7.31 5.58 -3.88
CA VAL A 80 -7.34 6.18 -5.23
C VAL A 80 -7.12 5.12 -6.32
N PHE A 81 -6.73 3.91 -5.91
CA PHE A 81 -6.61 2.73 -6.74
C PHE A 81 -6.97 1.49 -5.91
N ASP A 82 -7.75 0.59 -6.52
CA ASP A 82 -8.12 -0.70 -5.97
C ASP A 82 -8.17 -1.75 -7.09
N SER A 83 -7.41 -2.84 -6.95
CA SER A 83 -7.36 -3.90 -7.94
C SER A 83 -8.66 -4.71 -8.10
N HIS A 84 -9.59 -4.65 -7.16
CA HIS A 84 -10.90 -5.30 -7.29
C HIS A 84 -11.93 -4.40 -7.98
N ARG A 85 -11.70 -3.07 -8.00
CA ARG A 85 -12.56 -2.11 -8.72
C ARG A 85 -12.08 -1.94 -10.15
N LEU A 86 -12.85 -2.40 -11.14
CA LEU A 86 -12.49 -2.30 -12.56
C LEU A 86 -12.64 -0.87 -13.13
N HIS A 87 -13.40 0.01 -12.47
CA HIS A 87 -13.68 1.37 -12.94
C HIS A 87 -13.04 2.45 -12.04
N PRO A 88 -12.33 3.45 -12.63
CA PRO A 88 -11.82 4.61 -11.93
C PRO A 88 -12.91 5.68 -11.86
N GLU A 89 -13.95 5.45 -11.08
CA GLU A 89 -14.75 6.56 -10.54
C GLU A 89 -14.12 6.81 -9.17
N THR A 90 -12.97 7.49 -9.05
CA THR A 90 -12.86 8.95 -8.99
C THR A 90 -11.40 9.35 -9.27
N SER A 91 -11.07 9.83 -10.47
CA SER A 91 -9.75 10.42 -10.75
C SER A 91 -9.58 11.84 -10.19
N ASP A 92 -10.64 12.43 -9.63
CA ASP A 92 -10.67 13.87 -9.34
C ASP A 92 -10.68 14.18 -7.83
N GLY A 93 -10.42 13.19 -6.96
CA GLY A 93 -10.41 13.39 -5.51
C GLY A 93 -11.73 13.91 -4.92
N HIS A 94 -12.82 13.88 -5.69
CA HIS A 94 -14.16 14.17 -5.21
C HIS A 94 -14.79 12.86 -4.73
N GLU A 95 -15.42 12.89 -3.56
CA GLU A 95 -16.34 11.83 -3.16
C GLU A 95 -17.30 11.51 -4.31
N PRO A 96 -17.66 10.23 -4.55
CA PRO A 96 -18.64 9.89 -5.58
C PRO A 96 -19.91 10.71 -5.32
N ALA A 97 -20.29 11.51 -6.32
CA ALA A 97 -21.50 12.30 -6.26
C ALA A 97 -22.68 11.36 -6.02
N SER A 98 -23.29 11.49 -4.85
CA SER A 98 -24.49 10.77 -4.42
C SER A 98 -25.51 10.66 -5.55
N GLY A 99 -25.73 9.45 -6.06
CA GLY A 99 -26.91 9.15 -6.88
C GLY A 99 -26.65 8.38 -8.15
N ASP A 100 -26.15 7.14 -8.04
CA ASP A 100 -26.53 5.99 -8.86
C ASP A 100 -25.92 4.74 -8.20
N GLU A 101 -26.72 4.02 -7.39
CA GLU A 101 -26.36 2.80 -6.61
C GLU A 101 -24.93 2.78 -6.01
N ALA A 102 -24.47 3.94 -5.53
CA ALA A 102 -23.13 4.14 -5.00
C ALA A 102 -22.92 3.30 -3.74
N ASP A 103 -22.05 2.28 -3.87
CA ASP A 103 -21.18 1.69 -2.86
C ASP A 103 -21.42 2.27 -1.43
N HIS A 104 -22.46 1.79 -0.75
CA HIS A 104 -22.73 2.10 0.67
C HIS A 104 -21.77 1.33 1.60
N ASP A 105 -20.53 1.12 1.15
CA ASP A 105 -19.52 0.54 2.01
C ASP A 105 -19.20 1.53 3.13
N PRO A 106 -19.16 1.08 4.39
CA PRO A 106 -18.67 1.91 5.45
C PRO A 106 -17.26 2.38 5.09
N PRO A 107 -16.88 3.60 5.48
CA PRO A 107 -15.54 4.08 5.22
C PRO A 107 -14.54 3.12 5.86
N ASP A 108 -13.53 2.73 5.08
CA ASP A 108 -12.45 1.88 5.56
C ASP A 108 -11.70 2.59 6.70
N GLU A 109 -11.99 2.18 7.93
CA GLU A 109 -11.51 2.79 9.16
C GLU A 109 -10.99 1.72 10.13
N GLY A 110 -9.72 1.88 10.52
CA GLY A 110 -9.05 1.02 11.50
C GLY A 110 -8.73 1.77 12.79
N SER A 111 -8.80 1.08 13.92
CA SER A 111 -8.23 1.50 15.21
C SER A 111 -6.93 0.74 15.47
N PHE A 112 -5.91 1.43 15.98
CA PHE A 112 -4.54 0.91 16.06
C PHE A 112 -4.04 0.89 17.51
N SER A 113 -3.65 -0.29 17.98
CA SER A 113 -3.02 -0.48 19.29
C SER A 113 -1.63 -1.09 19.13
N THR A 114 -0.61 -0.46 19.72
CA THR A 114 0.76 -1.02 19.68
C THR A 114 0.94 -2.01 20.83
N LEU A 115 1.33 -3.24 20.50
CA LEU A 115 1.55 -4.31 21.46
C LEU A 115 2.94 -4.16 22.13
N PRO A 116 3.19 -4.82 23.28
CA PRO A 116 4.46 -4.72 23.99
C PRO A 116 5.70 -5.15 23.19
N ASN A 117 5.53 -5.99 22.17
CA ASN A 117 6.61 -6.44 21.27
C ASN A 117 6.85 -5.48 20.10
N GLY A 118 6.06 -4.40 19.97
CA GLY A 118 6.15 -3.42 18.89
C GLY A 118 5.30 -3.74 17.65
N ASP A 119 4.69 -4.92 17.58
CA ASP A 119 3.70 -5.22 16.54
C ASP A 119 2.44 -4.35 16.78
N VAL A 120 1.69 -4.06 15.72
CA VAL A 120 0.52 -3.18 15.75
C VAL A 120 -0.72 -4.00 15.44
N LEU A 121 -1.69 -3.96 16.34
CA LEU A 121 -2.99 -4.58 16.16
C LEU A 121 -3.98 -3.54 15.63
N GLU A 122 -4.48 -3.80 14.44
CA GLU A 122 -5.52 -3.03 13.78
C GLU A 122 -6.87 -3.73 13.95
N ARG A 123 -7.93 -2.95 14.24
CA ARG A 123 -9.30 -3.44 14.27
C ARG A 123 -10.23 -2.49 13.56
N GLY A 124 -11.09 -3.03 12.72
CA GLY A 124 -12.05 -2.26 11.94
C GLY A 124 -13.26 -3.09 11.54
N GLU A 125 -14.00 -2.58 10.57
CA GLU A 125 -15.04 -3.30 9.86
C GLU A 125 -14.88 -3.00 8.37
N MET A 126 -14.95 -4.03 7.54
CA MET A 126 -14.94 -3.87 6.09
C MET A 126 -15.74 -4.98 5.44
N ARG A 127 -16.04 -4.83 4.16
CA ARG A 127 -16.68 -5.89 3.37
C ARG A 127 -15.73 -7.07 3.25
N ARG A 128 -16.13 -8.22 3.79
CA ARG A 128 -15.35 -9.46 3.67
C ARG A 128 -15.37 -9.95 2.21
N PRO A 129 -14.22 -10.13 1.54
CA PRO A 129 -14.19 -10.49 0.12
C PRO A 129 -14.94 -11.79 -0.22
N GLU A 130 -14.89 -12.80 0.65
CA GLU A 130 -15.50 -14.10 0.37
C GLU A 130 -17.03 -14.12 0.47
N THR A 131 -17.61 -13.30 1.35
CA THR A 131 -19.06 -13.29 1.63
C THR A 131 -19.75 -12.04 1.09
N GLY A 132 -19.00 -10.97 0.86
CA GLY A 132 -19.54 -9.66 0.56
C GLY A 132 -20.23 -9.00 1.77
N GLU A 133 -20.12 -9.54 2.98
CA GLU A 133 -20.79 -8.98 4.16
C GLU A 133 -19.86 -8.04 4.93
N ILE A 134 -20.40 -6.93 5.44
CA ILE A 134 -19.65 -6.07 6.37
C ILE A 134 -19.38 -6.85 7.65
N THR A 135 -18.10 -7.07 7.94
CA THR A 135 -17.65 -7.93 9.04
C THR A 135 -16.55 -7.22 9.81
N HIS A 136 -16.58 -7.33 11.14
CA HIS A 136 -15.46 -6.87 11.97
C HIS A 136 -14.22 -7.70 11.69
N TYR A 137 -13.06 -7.06 11.68
CA TYR A 137 -11.78 -7.74 11.50
C TYR A 137 -10.77 -7.32 12.57
N GLU A 138 -9.77 -8.16 12.79
CA GLU A 138 -8.49 -7.71 13.35
C GLU A 138 -7.32 -8.16 12.47
N GLU A 139 -6.33 -7.28 12.32
CA GLU A 139 -5.10 -7.53 11.59
C GLU A 139 -3.91 -7.26 12.50
N LEU A 140 -2.95 -8.18 12.53
CA LEU A 140 -1.69 -7.96 13.24
C LEU A 140 -0.59 -7.62 12.25
N TRP A 141 0.06 -6.47 12.48
CA TRP A 141 1.07 -5.91 11.60
C TRP A 141 2.43 -5.87 12.27
N ARG A 142 3.47 -6.34 11.57
CA ARG A 142 4.85 -6.19 11.99
C ARG A 142 5.52 -5.05 11.23
N ARG A 143 6.10 -4.11 11.97
CA ARG A 143 6.92 -3.05 11.38
C ARG A 143 8.27 -3.62 10.96
N LEU A 144 8.59 -3.52 9.67
CA LEU A 144 9.88 -3.92 9.15
C LEU A 144 10.92 -2.84 9.45
N PRO A 145 12.14 -3.21 9.86
CA PRO A 145 13.21 -2.26 10.10
C PRO A 145 13.60 -1.60 8.78
N LEU A 146 13.80 -0.29 8.84
CA LEU A 146 14.40 0.50 7.78
C LEU A 146 15.85 0.76 8.16
N THR A 147 16.78 0.47 7.25
CA THR A 147 18.17 0.87 7.43
C THR A 147 18.21 2.39 7.43
N ARG A 148 18.71 2.92 8.53
CA ARG A 148 19.02 4.34 8.67
C ARG A 148 20.51 4.39 8.90
N ASP A 149 21.24 5.12 8.07
CA ASP A 149 22.49 5.68 8.58
C ASP A 149 22.12 6.51 9.81
N LYS A 150 22.89 6.40 10.88
CA LYS A 150 22.52 6.93 12.21
C LYS A 150 22.09 8.41 12.21
N ASP A 151 22.50 9.16 11.19
CA ASP A 151 22.22 10.57 11.01
C ASP A 151 21.47 10.91 9.69
N ALA A 152 21.14 9.92 8.86
CA ALA A 152 20.41 10.16 7.61
C ALA A 152 18.91 9.86 7.77
N PRO A 153 18.04 10.76 7.31
CA PRO A 153 16.60 10.55 7.40
C PRO A 153 16.14 9.53 6.33
N VAL A 154 14.99 8.88 6.58
CA VAL A 154 14.47 7.82 5.69
C VAL A 154 13.98 8.41 4.38
N ARG A 155 14.66 8.06 3.28
CA ARG A 155 14.23 8.45 1.93
C ARG A 155 12.82 7.94 1.64
N VAL A 156 11.93 8.85 1.22
CA VAL A 156 10.59 8.53 0.75
C VAL A 156 10.35 9.16 -0.62
N VAL A 157 9.84 8.36 -1.55
CA VAL A 157 9.38 8.80 -2.87
C VAL A 157 8.07 8.11 -3.16
N MET A 158 7.02 8.86 -3.50
CA MET A 158 5.73 8.32 -3.94
C MET A 158 5.37 8.99 -5.26
N LEU A 159 5.16 8.19 -6.30
CA LEU A 159 4.84 8.63 -7.66
C LEU A 159 3.53 8.01 -8.14
N GLU A 160 2.78 8.78 -8.91
CA GLU A 160 1.64 8.31 -9.71
C GLU A 160 1.92 8.60 -11.19
N SER A 161 1.55 7.68 -12.08
CA SER A 161 1.64 7.93 -13.52
C SER A 161 0.78 9.13 -13.91
N ALA A 162 1.36 10.13 -14.56
CA ALA A 162 0.66 11.33 -15.03
C ALA A 162 0.15 11.19 -16.47
N ASP A 163 0.64 10.20 -17.21
CA ASP A 163 0.19 9.93 -18.57
C ASP A 163 -1.18 9.23 -18.56
N GLY A 164 -2.06 9.55 -19.52
CA GLY A 164 -3.39 8.94 -19.67
C GLY A 164 -3.40 7.47 -20.11
N GLY A 165 -2.34 6.72 -19.84
CA GLY A 165 -2.22 5.27 -20.07
C GLY A 165 -2.52 4.46 -18.82
N ASP A 166 -1.84 3.32 -18.67
CA ASP A 166 -1.96 2.42 -17.50
C ASP A 166 -1.71 3.17 -16.19
N LYS A 167 -2.73 3.24 -15.31
CA LYS A 167 -2.61 3.83 -13.98
C LYS A 167 -1.59 3.04 -13.16
N ALA A 168 -0.54 3.71 -12.71
CA ALA A 168 0.58 3.10 -12.00
C ALA A 168 1.04 3.96 -10.82
N PHE A 169 1.53 3.29 -9.79
CA PHE A 169 2.11 3.89 -8.59
C PHE A 169 3.45 3.26 -8.29
N LEU A 170 4.40 4.07 -7.86
CA LEU A 170 5.71 3.64 -7.39
C LEU A 170 5.97 4.28 -6.04
N GLY A 171 6.35 3.48 -5.06
CA GLY A 171 6.63 3.93 -3.70
C GLY A 171 7.96 3.39 -3.22
N ARG A 172 8.85 4.28 -2.80
CA ARG A 172 10.06 3.94 -2.04
C ARG A 172 9.92 4.44 -0.62
N VAL A 173 10.19 3.57 0.34
CA VAL A 173 10.35 3.93 1.76
C VAL A 173 11.60 3.24 2.30
N GLY A 174 12.66 4.03 2.49
CA GLY A 174 13.98 3.53 2.88
C GLY A 174 14.52 2.50 1.88
N ASP A 175 14.57 1.26 2.35
CA ASP A 175 15.13 0.08 1.67
C ASP A 175 14.09 -0.73 0.91
N PHE A 176 12.85 -0.25 0.80
CA PHE A 176 11.77 -0.96 0.13
C PHE A 176 11.25 -0.13 -1.03
N GLU A 177 11.04 -0.80 -2.16
CA GLU A 177 10.30 -0.26 -3.31
C GLU A 177 9.11 -1.17 -3.62
N VAL A 178 7.94 -0.57 -3.77
CA VAL A 178 6.71 -1.23 -4.20
C VAL A 178 6.20 -0.51 -5.43
N GLY A 179 5.95 -1.28 -6.50
CA GLY A 179 5.29 -0.79 -7.70
C GLY A 179 3.99 -1.55 -7.93
N ILE A 180 2.94 -0.81 -8.28
CA ILE A 180 1.61 -1.34 -8.60
C ILE A 180 1.15 -0.65 -9.88
N ALA A 181 0.64 -1.40 -10.85
CA ALA A 181 0.00 -0.82 -12.02
C ALA A 181 -1.16 -1.69 -12.50
N ARG A 182 -2.10 -1.09 -13.24
CA ARG A 182 -3.11 -1.84 -13.99
C ARG A 182 -2.93 -1.62 -15.49
N ARG A 183 -2.85 -2.73 -16.23
CA ARG A 183 -2.89 -2.77 -17.70
C ARG A 183 -4.07 -3.60 -18.16
N GLY A 184 -5.11 -2.93 -18.64
CA GLY A 184 -6.39 -3.59 -18.91
C GLY A 184 -6.93 -4.27 -17.65
N GLU A 185 -7.16 -5.58 -17.70
CA GLU A 185 -7.63 -6.38 -16.56
C GLU A 185 -6.51 -6.90 -15.65
N GLN A 186 -5.24 -6.76 -16.07
CA GLN A 186 -4.10 -7.32 -15.33
C GLN A 186 -3.52 -6.32 -14.33
N VAL A 187 -3.17 -6.81 -13.15
CA VAL A 187 -2.40 -6.06 -12.16
C VAL A 187 -0.93 -6.44 -12.26
N LEU A 188 -0.09 -5.46 -12.49
CA LEU A 188 1.35 -5.58 -12.50
C LEU A 188 1.86 -5.15 -11.13
N ALA A 189 2.76 -5.93 -10.54
CA ALA A 189 3.35 -5.55 -9.28
C ALA A 189 4.79 -6.03 -9.14
N ARG A 190 5.55 -5.29 -8.35
CA ARG A 190 6.92 -5.63 -7.98
C ARG A 190 7.25 -5.11 -6.59
N ILE A 191 7.96 -5.92 -5.82
CA ILE A 191 8.61 -5.50 -4.58
C ILE A 191 10.12 -5.64 -4.77
N ARG A 192 10.87 -4.59 -4.46
CA ARG A 192 12.33 -4.64 -4.35
C ARG A 192 12.77 -4.29 -2.94
N ARG A 193 13.83 -4.93 -2.49
CA ARG A 193 14.47 -4.65 -1.20
C ARG A 193 15.96 -4.36 -1.40
N LEU A 194 16.47 -3.34 -0.74
CA LEU A 194 17.90 -3.05 -0.69
C LEU A 194 18.57 -4.02 0.29
N ASP A 195 19.50 -4.81 -0.21
CA ASP A 195 20.41 -5.64 0.59
C ASP A 195 21.85 -5.12 0.42
N GLY A 196 22.36 -4.47 1.47
CA GLY A 196 23.63 -3.74 1.43
C GLY A 196 23.59 -2.61 0.41
N THR A 197 24.21 -2.82 -0.76
CA THR A 197 24.26 -1.84 -1.86
C THR A 197 23.50 -2.29 -3.10
N ALA A 198 22.87 -3.47 -3.08
CA ALA A 198 22.19 -4.06 -4.22
C ALA A 198 20.69 -4.17 -3.98
N TRP A 199 19.90 -3.77 -4.95
CA TRP A 199 18.46 -4.00 -4.93
C TRP A 199 18.13 -5.39 -5.47
N GLU A 200 17.41 -6.15 -4.68
CA GLU A 200 16.87 -7.46 -5.06
C GLU A 200 15.36 -7.35 -5.29
N THR A 201 14.87 -8.01 -6.35
CA THR A 201 13.42 -8.17 -6.54
C THR A 201 12.96 -9.37 -5.70
N THR A 202 12.13 -9.11 -4.70
CA THR A 202 11.63 -10.14 -3.77
C THR A 202 10.25 -10.67 -4.15
N MET A 203 9.54 -9.96 -5.02
CA MET A 203 8.25 -10.36 -5.58
C MET A 203 8.05 -9.69 -6.94
N THR A 204 7.52 -10.43 -7.91
CA THR A 204 7.15 -9.85 -9.20
C THR A 204 6.07 -10.66 -9.92
N THR A 205 5.11 -9.96 -10.53
CA THR A 205 4.21 -10.57 -11.52
C THR A 205 4.90 -10.66 -12.89
N VAL A 206 4.35 -11.43 -13.84
CA VAL A 206 4.94 -11.69 -15.17
C VAL A 206 5.41 -10.40 -15.86
N ASP A 207 4.56 -9.38 -15.90
CA ASP A 207 4.87 -8.09 -16.54
C ASP A 207 5.36 -7.03 -15.53
N GLY A 208 5.39 -7.35 -14.24
CA GLY A 208 5.85 -6.45 -13.17
C GLY A 208 7.31 -6.01 -13.32
N ALA A 209 8.13 -6.80 -14.02
CA ALA A 209 9.49 -6.44 -14.39
C ALA A 209 9.58 -5.16 -15.25
N GLY A 210 8.50 -4.78 -15.95
CA GLY A 210 8.43 -3.57 -16.77
C GLY A 210 8.22 -2.27 -15.98
N LEU A 211 7.99 -2.33 -14.66
CA LEU A 211 7.94 -1.13 -13.82
C LEU A 211 9.35 -0.51 -13.70
N PRO A 212 9.49 0.83 -13.70
CA PRO A 212 10.81 1.45 -13.60
C PRO A 212 11.33 1.43 -12.16
N ASP A 213 12.66 1.42 -12.04
CA ASP A 213 13.35 1.48 -10.75
C ASP A 213 13.53 2.93 -10.29
N LEU A 214 13.45 3.19 -8.98
CA LEU A 214 13.59 4.54 -8.40
C LEU A 214 15.05 4.89 -8.02
N ASP A 215 16.00 4.03 -8.40
CA ASP A 215 17.43 4.17 -8.11
C ASP A 215 18.09 5.32 -8.86
N SER A 216 17.62 5.55 -10.08
CA SER A 216 18.17 6.57 -10.99
C SER A 216 17.55 7.96 -10.78
N LEU A 217 16.57 8.07 -9.89
CA LEU A 217 15.81 9.31 -9.71
C LEU A 217 16.66 10.34 -8.96
N ASP A 218 17.02 11.41 -9.65
CA ASP A 218 17.62 12.59 -9.04
C ASP A 218 16.55 13.36 -8.27
N LEU A 219 16.62 13.27 -6.94
CA LEU A 219 15.67 13.91 -6.04
C LEU A 219 15.76 15.43 -6.09
N LEU A 220 16.93 16.00 -6.39
CA LEU A 220 17.06 17.46 -6.38
C LEU A 220 16.23 18.12 -7.49
N ALA A 221 15.86 17.35 -8.50
CA ALA A 221 15.02 17.81 -9.60
C ALA A 221 13.50 17.57 -9.38
N ALA A 222 13.13 16.79 -8.37
CA ALA A 222 11.74 16.38 -8.15
C ALA A 222 11.13 17.09 -6.93
N GLU A 223 10.22 18.00 -7.20
CA GLU A 223 9.45 18.71 -6.17
C GLU A 223 8.09 18.04 -5.97
N ALA A 224 7.61 17.93 -4.73
CA ALA A 224 6.27 17.43 -4.45
C ALA A 224 5.22 18.29 -5.18
N GLY A 225 4.25 17.66 -5.83
CA GLY A 225 3.31 18.35 -6.72
C GLY A 225 3.85 18.60 -8.13
N GLY A 226 5.14 18.38 -8.39
CA GLY A 226 5.75 18.45 -9.71
C GLY A 226 5.54 17.20 -10.56
N VAL A 227 5.98 17.27 -11.81
CA VAL A 227 5.99 16.14 -12.76
C VAL A 227 7.42 15.88 -13.21
N LEU A 228 7.83 14.62 -13.20
CA LEU A 228 9.14 14.17 -13.70
C LEU A 228 8.99 13.13 -14.81
N GLU A 229 10.05 12.92 -15.58
CA GLU A 229 10.14 11.84 -16.56
C GLU A 229 10.99 10.69 -16.01
N LEU A 230 10.47 9.47 -16.06
CA LEU A 230 11.18 8.26 -15.65
C LEU A 230 10.81 7.12 -16.60
N ALA A 231 11.82 6.50 -17.20
CA ALA A 231 11.69 5.44 -18.20
C ALA A 231 10.74 5.79 -19.36
N GLY A 232 10.81 7.04 -19.85
CA GLY A 232 10.00 7.52 -20.97
C GLY A 232 8.53 7.75 -20.64
N ARG A 233 8.16 7.79 -19.35
CA ARG A 233 6.82 8.09 -18.86
C ARG A 233 6.85 9.29 -17.92
N ARG A 234 5.76 10.06 -17.87
CA ARG A 234 5.60 11.16 -16.91
C ARG A 234 4.98 10.65 -15.62
N TRP A 235 5.51 11.15 -14.50
CA TRP A 235 5.09 10.78 -13.17
C TRP A 235 4.82 12.04 -12.35
N GLN A 236 3.62 12.11 -11.77
CA GLN A 236 3.27 13.06 -10.75
C GLN A 236 3.97 12.68 -9.45
N VAL A 237 4.71 13.63 -8.86
CA VAL A 237 5.33 13.44 -7.55
C VAL A 237 4.27 13.69 -6.48
N ILE A 238 3.82 12.63 -5.82
CA ILE A 238 2.91 12.72 -4.68
C ILE A 238 3.69 13.16 -3.44
N GLU A 239 4.80 12.49 -3.18
CA GLU A 239 5.68 12.80 -2.06
C GLU A 239 7.13 12.62 -2.49
N GLN A 240 7.95 13.57 -2.04
CA GLN A 240 9.38 13.37 -1.95
C GLN A 240 9.87 13.96 -0.64
N SER A 241 10.53 13.13 0.18
CA SER A 241 11.10 13.59 1.43
C SER A 241 12.33 12.79 1.84
N LEU A 242 13.23 13.45 2.57
CA LEU A 242 14.38 12.84 3.23
C LEU A 242 14.04 12.61 4.69
#